data_AF-A0A183LPL5-F1
#
_entry.id   AF-A0A183LPL5-F1
#
_cell.length_a   1.000
_cell.length_b   1.000
_cell.length_c   1.000
_cell.angle_alpha   90.00
_cell.angle_beta   90.00
_cell.angle_gamma   90.00
#
_symmetry.space_group_name_H-M   'P 1'
#
loop_
_entity.id
_entity.type
_entity.pdbx_description
1 polymer ?
#
loop_
_entity_poly.entity_id
_entity_poly.type
_entity_poly.pdbx_seq_one_letter_code
_entity_poly.pdbx_strand_id
1 'polypeptide(L)'
;MENICPLNNPLFINFYFKSFSFAGVITCLSIYVEGMFIFISWILAIILSVLLFMVGINIKRDLVRYILLFLVYIVFILIIITILVILWTLKIPAVTWAIGLLVLAIVIPASLIEAQIFCGGRRIYYRAEDFIFASMVHLFLLTFSYSGFILLFLNIKLS
;
A
#
# COMPACT_ATOMS: atom_id res chain seq x y z
N MET A 1 -16.52 -31.45 -13.84
CA MET A 1 -16.47 -30.15 -13.14
C MET A 1 -15.01 -29.80 -12.95
N GLU A 2 -14.44 -29.04 -13.87
CA GLU A 2 -13.05 -28.59 -13.80
C GLU A 2 -12.96 -27.33 -12.93
N ASN A 3 -12.20 -27.42 -11.84
CA ASN A 3 -11.82 -26.29 -11.00
C ASN A 3 -10.77 -25.44 -11.74
N ILE A 4 -11.24 -24.44 -12.48
CA ILE A 4 -10.35 -23.46 -13.12
C ILE A 4 -9.93 -22.45 -12.06
N CYS A 5 -8.66 -22.53 -11.65
CA CYS A 5 -7.99 -21.52 -10.82
C CYS A 5 -8.19 -20.12 -11.45
N PRO A 6 -8.69 -19.11 -10.71
CA PRO A 6 -9.01 -17.79 -11.27
C PRO A 6 -7.78 -16.98 -11.72
N LEU A 7 -6.56 -17.48 -11.49
CA LEU A 7 -5.30 -16.80 -11.82
C LEU A 7 -4.92 -16.86 -13.31
N ASN A 8 -5.47 -17.80 -14.08
CA ASN A 8 -5.12 -17.98 -15.51
C ASN A 8 -6.04 -17.22 -16.48
N ASN A 9 -7.00 -16.43 -15.98
CA ASN A 9 -7.94 -15.74 -16.85
C ASN A 9 -7.34 -14.38 -17.25
N PRO A 10 -7.00 -14.14 -18.54
CA PRO A 10 -6.36 -12.90 -18.98
C PRO A 10 -7.25 -11.66 -18.72
N LEU A 11 -8.56 -11.85 -18.56
CA LEU A 11 -9.51 -10.82 -18.12
C LEU A 11 -9.27 -10.37 -16.68
N PHE A 12 -8.91 -11.28 -15.77
CA PHE A 12 -8.67 -10.98 -14.35
C PHE A 12 -7.38 -10.18 -14.18
N ILE A 13 -6.34 -10.51 -14.97
CA ILE A 13 -5.07 -9.77 -15.02
C ILE A 13 -5.30 -8.36 -15.59
N ASN A 14 -6.10 -8.24 -16.64
CA ASN A 14 -6.44 -6.95 -17.26
C ASN A 14 -7.30 -6.07 -16.33
N PHE A 15 -8.18 -6.68 -15.53
CA PHE A 15 -8.97 -6.00 -14.49
C PHE A 15 -8.08 -5.48 -13.35
N TYR A 16 -7.12 -6.29 -12.88
CA TYR A 16 -6.17 -5.90 -11.84
C TYR A 16 -5.27 -4.74 -12.29
N PHE A 17 -4.79 -4.77 -13.53
CA PHE A 17 -3.98 -3.68 -14.11
C PHE A 17 -4.78 -2.40 -14.35
N LYS A 18 -6.06 -2.49 -14.76
CA LYS A 18 -6.92 -1.29 -14.90
C LYS A 18 -7.28 -0.68 -13.55
N SER A 19 -7.39 -1.48 -12.49
CA SER A 19 -7.70 -1.03 -11.13
C SER A 19 -6.59 -0.19 -10.48
N PHE A 20 -5.42 -0.09 -11.10
CA PHE A 20 -4.32 0.80 -10.68
C PHE A 20 -4.51 2.26 -11.12
N SER A 21 -5.44 2.54 -12.02
CA SER A 21 -5.72 3.88 -12.56
C SER A 21 -7.02 4.46 -11.99
N PHE A 22 -7.02 5.77 -11.68
CA PHE A 22 -8.20 6.53 -11.24
C PHE A 22 -9.38 6.38 -12.24
N ALA A 23 -9.08 6.37 -13.54
CA ALA A 23 -10.08 6.15 -14.59
C ALA A 23 -10.66 4.71 -14.55
N GLY A 24 -9.84 3.72 -14.18
CA GLY A 24 -10.28 2.33 -14.04
C GLY A 24 -11.26 2.12 -12.89
N VAL A 25 -11.04 2.78 -11.76
CA VAL A 25 -11.93 2.74 -10.58
C VAL A 25 -13.31 3.36 -10.91
N ILE A 26 -13.34 4.49 -11.61
CA ILE A 26 -14.59 5.14 -12.05
C ILE A 26 -15.38 4.23 -13.01
N THR A 27 -14.70 3.54 -13.93
CA THR A 27 -15.38 2.59 -14.84
C THR A 27 -15.87 1.31 -14.14
N CYS A 28 -15.22 0.87 -13.05
CA CYS A 28 -15.62 -0.34 -12.31
C CYS A 28 -16.76 -0.12 -11.31
N LEU A 29 -16.97 1.13 -10.86
CA LEU A 29 -18.06 1.52 -9.95
C LEU A 29 -19.47 1.22 -10.48
N SER A 30 -19.62 1.02 -11.79
CA SER A 30 -20.93 0.90 -12.42
C SER A 30 -21.49 -0.53 -12.54
N ILE A 31 -20.73 -1.60 -12.32
CA ILE A 31 -21.15 -2.94 -12.81
C ILE A 31 -20.95 -4.12 -11.83
N TYR A 32 -20.05 -4.08 -10.83
CA TYR A 32 -19.76 -5.26 -9.99
C TYR A 32 -19.50 -4.96 -8.50
N VAL A 33 -19.93 -5.88 -7.62
CA VAL A 33 -19.64 -5.90 -6.17
C VAL A 33 -18.12 -5.85 -5.90
N GLU A 34 -17.30 -6.41 -6.80
CA GLU A 34 -15.84 -6.33 -6.73
C GLU A 34 -15.30 -4.91 -6.89
N GLY A 35 -15.97 -4.10 -7.72
CA GLY A 35 -15.63 -2.68 -7.89
C GLY A 35 -15.87 -1.86 -6.61
N MET A 36 -16.83 -2.25 -5.77
CA MET A 36 -17.10 -1.57 -4.49
C MET A 36 -15.95 -1.75 -3.50
N PHE A 37 -15.38 -2.95 -3.39
CA PHE A 37 -14.23 -3.19 -2.49
C PHE A 37 -12.97 -2.47 -2.96
N ILE A 38 -12.75 -2.43 -4.27
CA ILE A 38 -11.67 -1.64 -4.89
C ILE A 38 -11.83 -0.15 -4.55
N PHE A 39 -13.04 0.38 -4.69
CA PHE A 39 -13.33 1.77 -4.36
C PHE A 39 -13.16 2.07 -2.86
N ILE A 40 -13.65 1.20 -1.98
CA ILE A 40 -13.48 1.32 -0.52
C ILE A 40 -11.99 1.30 -0.15
N SER A 41 -11.20 0.41 -0.77
CA SER A 41 -9.75 0.33 -0.57
C SER A 41 -9.06 1.65 -0.96
N TRP A 42 -9.52 2.28 -2.03
CA TRP A 42 -8.99 3.56 -2.50
C TRP A 42 -9.32 4.70 -1.53
N ILE A 43 -10.57 4.77 -1.06
CA ILE A 43 -10.98 5.76 -0.04
C ILE A 43 -10.16 5.58 1.24
N LEU A 44 -10.01 4.34 1.72
CA LEU A 44 -9.24 4.04 2.93
C LEU A 44 -7.76 4.40 2.77
N ALA A 45 -7.17 4.12 1.60
CA ALA A 45 -5.80 4.52 1.28
C ALA A 45 -5.60 6.03 1.35
N ILE A 46 -6.52 6.82 0.76
CA ILE A 46 -6.46 8.29 0.84
C ILE A 46 -6.59 8.77 2.29
N ILE A 47 -7.61 8.30 3.00
CA ILE A 47 -7.86 8.71 4.39
C ILE A 47 -6.64 8.39 5.25
N LEU A 48 -6.08 7.18 5.12
CA LEU A 48 -4.89 6.78 5.83
C LEU A 48 -3.69 7.67 5.47
N SER A 49 -3.46 7.95 4.19
CA SER A 49 -2.36 8.81 3.74
C SER A 49 -2.45 10.22 4.34
N VAL A 50 -3.62 10.85 4.25
CA VAL A 50 -3.86 12.20 4.80
C VAL A 50 -3.68 12.21 6.32
N LEU A 51 -4.20 11.21 7.03
CA LEU A 51 -4.04 11.08 8.49
C LEU A 51 -2.56 10.93 8.87
N LEU A 52 -1.83 10.03 8.20
CA LEU A 52 -0.40 9.82 8.47
C LEU A 52 0.40 11.08 8.17
N PHE A 53 0.07 11.81 7.12
CA PHE A 53 0.74 13.05 6.78
C PHE A 53 0.52 14.13 7.86
N MET A 54 -0.72 14.33 8.30
CA MET A 54 -1.07 15.25 9.39
C MET A 54 -0.38 14.87 10.71
N VAL A 55 -0.36 13.58 11.05
CA VAL A 55 0.32 13.08 12.24
C VAL A 55 1.82 13.30 12.14
N GLY A 56 2.43 12.97 11.00
CA GLY A 56 3.87 13.11 10.78
C GLY A 56 4.37 14.54 11.01
N ILE A 57 3.66 15.54 10.47
CA ILE A 57 4.00 16.97 10.68
C ILE A 57 3.94 17.37 12.16
N ASN A 58 2.98 16.82 12.91
CA ASN A 58 2.78 17.17 14.32
C ASN A 58 3.72 16.45 15.30
N ILE A 59 4.46 15.43 14.86
CA ILE A 59 5.40 14.74 15.75
C ILE A 59 6.58 15.66 16.07
N LYS A 60 6.75 16.02 17.34
CA LYS A 60 7.81 16.91 17.83
C LYS A 60 9.21 16.29 17.82
N ARG A 61 9.32 14.96 17.72
CA ARG A 61 10.58 14.21 17.71
C ARG A 61 11.05 14.02 16.26
N ASP A 62 12.34 14.17 16.01
CA ASP A 62 12.90 13.94 14.66
C ASP A 62 12.94 12.43 14.33
N LEU A 63 11.94 11.91 13.60
CA LEU A 63 11.96 10.53 13.08
C LEU A 63 13.06 10.32 12.04
N VAL A 64 13.46 11.38 11.34
CA VAL A 64 14.53 11.35 10.32
C VAL A 64 15.84 10.80 10.89
N ARG A 65 16.10 10.98 12.19
CA ARG A 65 17.29 10.39 12.85
C ARG A 65 17.29 8.86 12.86
N TYR A 66 16.11 8.25 12.76
CA TYR A 66 15.91 6.81 12.78
C TYR A 66 15.81 6.18 11.38
N ILE A 67 16.10 6.93 10.31
CA ILE A 67 15.95 6.45 8.93
C ILE A 67 16.77 5.19 8.64
N LEU A 68 17.94 5.04 9.27
CA LEU A 68 18.79 3.85 9.09
C LEU A 68 18.20 2.62 9.78
N LEU A 69 17.65 2.78 10.99
CA LEU A 69 16.90 1.73 11.69
C LEU A 69 15.63 1.36 10.92
N PHE A 70 14.99 2.36 10.32
CA PHE A 70 13.82 2.15 9.45
C PHE A 70 14.18 1.34 8.19
N LEU A 71 15.32 1.61 7.56
CA LEU A 71 15.77 0.85 6.41
C LEU A 71 16.06 -0.62 6.76
N VAL A 72 16.72 -0.88 7.89
CA VAL A 72 16.93 -2.25 8.40
C VAL A 72 15.59 -2.94 8.67
N TYR A 73 14.63 -2.22 9.24
CA TYR A 73 13.28 -2.74 9.49
C TYR A 73 12.55 -3.12 8.18
N ILE A 74 12.61 -2.29 7.14
CA ILE A 74 12.01 -2.61 5.83
C ILE A 74 12.63 -3.87 5.24
N VAL A 75 13.96 -3.98 5.26
CA VAL A 75 14.67 -5.15 4.73
C VAL A 75 14.20 -6.42 5.44
N PHE A 76 14.03 -6.37 6.76
CA PHE A 76 13.53 -7.50 7.54
C PHE A 76 12.10 -7.89 7.13
N ILE A 77 11.20 -6.92 6.95
CA ILE A 77 9.84 -7.21 6.47
C ILE A 77 9.85 -7.82 5.06
N LEU A 78 10.69 -7.32 4.14
CA LEU A 78 10.80 -7.87 2.79
C LEU A 78 11.25 -9.34 2.81
N ILE A 79 12.15 -9.71 3.72
CA ILE A 79 12.53 -11.11 3.93
C ILE A 79 11.33 -11.95 4.37
N ILE A 80 10.54 -11.46 5.34
CA ILE A 80 9.31 -12.15 5.80
C ILE A 80 8.31 -12.29 4.65
N ILE A 81 8.09 -11.24 3.86
CA ILE A 81 7.20 -11.28 2.70
C ILE A 81 7.68 -12.35 1.71
N THR A 82 8.99 -12.46 1.47
CA THR A 82 9.55 -13.48 0.57
C THR A 82 9.23 -14.90 1.05
N ILE A 83 9.36 -15.15 2.36
CA ILE A 83 9.00 -16.44 2.98
C ILE A 83 7.49 -16.70 2.84
N LEU A 84 6.66 -15.68 3.08
CA LEU A 84 5.22 -15.78 2.92
C LEU A 84 4.80 -16.02 1.47
N VAL A 85 5.49 -15.44 0.48
CA VAL A 85 5.22 -15.72 -0.94
C VAL A 85 5.48 -17.19 -1.26
N ILE A 86 6.52 -17.81 -0.68
CA ILE A 86 6.75 -19.26 -0.80
C ILE A 86 5.57 -20.03 -0.17
N LEU A 87 5.12 -19.65 1.02
CA LEU A 87 3.96 -20.27 1.67
C LEU A 87 2.65 -20.05 0.91
N TRP A 88 2.53 -18.95 0.15
CA TRP A 88 1.38 -18.69 -0.70
C TRP A 88 1.28 -19.70 -1.85
N THR A 89 2.42 -20.22 -2.34
CA THR A 89 2.41 -21.30 -3.34
C THR A 89 1.71 -22.57 -2.85
N LEU A 90 1.60 -22.75 -1.52
CA LEU A 90 0.86 -23.84 -0.88
C LEU A 90 -0.65 -23.53 -0.73
N LYS A 91 -1.14 -22.44 -1.33
CA LYS A 91 -2.55 -22.01 -1.37
C LYS A 91 -3.20 -21.81 0.01
N ILE A 92 -2.42 -21.38 1.01
CA ILE A 92 -2.95 -21.03 2.33
C ILE A 92 -3.61 -19.64 2.26
N PRO A 93 -4.94 -19.51 2.46
CA PRO A 93 -5.65 -18.23 2.26
C PRO A 93 -5.17 -17.14 3.23
N ALA A 94 -4.88 -17.50 4.49
CA ALA A 94 -4.40 -16.58 5.52
C ALA A 94 -3.12 -15.81 5.16
N VAL A 95 -2.32 -16.33 4.21
CA VAL A 95 -1.07 -15.71 3.76
C VAL A 95 -1.33 -14.40 3.03
N THR A 96 -2.40 -14.33 2.22
CA THR A 96 -2.72 -13.11 1.45
C THR A 96 -3.12 -11.95 2.36
N TRP A 97 -3.81 -12.23 3.47
CA TRP A 97 -4.15 -11.24 4.49
C TRP A 97 -2.90 -10.76 5.24
N ALA A 98 -2.01 -11.69 5.61
CA ALA A 98 -0.76 -11.36 6.28
C ALA A 98 0.15 -10.46 5.42
N ILE A 99 0.22 -10.71 4.11
CA ILE A 99 0.96 -9.86 3.17
C ILE A 99 0.36 -8.45 3.16
N GLY A 100 -0.97 -8.31 3.10
CA GLY A 100 -1.65 -7.01 3.17
C GLY A 100 -1.30 -6.21 4.44
N LEU A 101 -1.28 -6.86 5.60
CA LEU A 101 -0.87 -6.23 6.86
C LEU A 101 0.60 -5.79 6.87
N LEU A 102 1.50 -6.63 6.34
CA LEU A 102 2.93 -6.31 6.26
C LEU A 102 3.21 -5.13 5.32
N VAL A 103 2.45 -5.02 4.23
CA VAL A 103 2.51 -3.85 3.34
C VAL A 103 2.14 -2.58 4.11
N LEU A 104 1.05 -2.59 4.89
CA LEU A 104 0.67 -1.43 5.72
C LEU A 104 1.71 -1.13 6.80
N ALA A 105 2.35 -2.14 7.38
CA ALA A 105 3.42 -1.98 8.37
C ALA A 105 4.67 -1.28 7.80
N ILE A 106 4.91 -1.37 6.49
CA ILE A 106 5.96 -0.58 5.82
C ILE A 106 5.46 0.85 5.53
N VAL A 107 4.23 0.97 5.00
CA VAL A 107 3.72 2.27 4.51
C VAL A 107 3.49 3.27 5.64
N ILE A 108 2.98 2.84 6.79
CA ILE A 108 2.73 3.71 7.95
C ILE A 108 3.99 4.50 8.37
N PRO A 109 5.10 3.84 8.76
CA PRO A 109 6.32 4.54 9.14
C PRO A 109 6.97 5.29 7.98
N ALA A 110 6.89 4.80 6.73
CA ALA A 110 7.41 5.52 5.57
C ALA A 110 6.72 6.87 5.38
N SER A 111 5.38 6.90 5.46
CA SER A 111 4.57 8.10 5.27
C SER A 111 4.80 9.12 6.39
N LEU A 112 5.02 8.65 7.63
CA LEU A 112 5.36 9.53 8.76
C LEU A 112 6.73 10.20 8.58
N ILE A 113 7.73 9.45 8.12
CA ILE A 113 9.08 9.98 7.85
C ILE A 113 9.01 10.97 6.68
N GLU A 114 8.31 10.63 5.60
CA GLU A 114 8.10 11.51 4.45
C GLU A 114 7.48 12.84 4.86
N ALA A 115 6.38 12.81 5.61
CA ALA A 115 5.68 14.01 6.08
C ALA A 115 6.59 14.91 6.93
N GLN A 116 7.46 14.30 7.74
CA GLN A 116 8.47 15.04 8.47
C GLN A 116 9.53 15.65 7.54
N ILE A 117 10.09 14.91 6.58
CA ILE A 117 11.08 15.48 5.65
C ILE A 117 10.47 16.64 4.84
N PHE A 118 9.18 16.56 4.53
CA PHE A 118 8.50 17.54 3.69
C PHE A 118 8.06 18.82 4.43
N CYS A 119 7.46 18.70 5.62
CA CYS A 119 6.88 19.85 6.33
C CYS A 119 7.23 19.95 7.83
N GLY A 120 7.76 18.89 8.46
CA GLY A 120 7.94 18.84 9.92
C GLY A 120 9.39 18.75 10.42
N GLY A 121 10.35 18.61 9.52
CA GLY A 121 11.70 18.14 9.81
C GLY A 121 12.60 19.26 10.23
N ARG A 122 13.34 19.08 11.33
CA ARG A 122 14.30 20.09 11.80
C ARG A 122 15.69 19.93 11.16
N ARG A 123 15.95 18.81 10.49
CA ARG A 123 17.30 18.34 10.11
C ARG A 123 17.51 18.09 8.62
N ILE A 124 16.49 17.67 7.89
CA ILE A 124 16.53 17.47 6.44
C ILE A 124 15.35 18.24 5.87
N TYR A 125 15.64 19.16 4.97
CA TYR A 125 14.66 19.97 4.26
C TYR A 125 14.79 19.67 2.76
N TYR A 126 13.66 19.49 2.08
CA TYR A 126 13.65 19.43 0.63
C TYR A 126 13.96 20.80 0.03
N ARG A 127 14.80 20.83 -1.01
CA ARG A 127 14.91 22.01 -1.86
C ARG A 127 13.72 22.08 -2.80
N ALA A 128 13.43 23.27 -3.33
CA ALA A 128 12.35 23.48 -4.29
C ALA A 128 12.40 22.51 -5.49
N GLU A 129 13.61 22.13 -5.90
CA GLU A 129 13.90 21.16 -6.97
C GLU A 129 13.49 19.71 -6.64
N ASP A 130 13.42 19.35 -5.37
CA ASP A 130 13.16 17.98 -4.91
C ASP A 130 11.66 17.71 -4.63
N PHE A 131 10.80 18.73 -4.71
CA PHE A 131 9.36 18.60 -4.44
C PHE A 131 8.68 17.61 -5.39
N ILE A 132 9.13 17.55 -6.64
CA ILE A 132 8.62 16.59 -7.63
C ILE A 132 8.93 15.17 -7.15
N PHE A 133 10.17 14.91 -6.71
CA PHE A 133 10.57 13.60 -6.22
C PHE A 133 9.79 13.20 -4.96
N ALA A 134 9.62 14.12 -4.00
CA ALA A 134 8.81 13.89 -2.82
C ALA A 134 7.35 13.54 -3.17
N SER A 135 6.75 14.26 -4.11
CA SER A 135 5.38 13.98 -4.56
C SER A 135 5.23 12.60 -5.23
N MET A 136 6.26 12.15 -5.95
CA MET A 136 6.31 10.82 -6.55
C MET A 136 6.41 9.73 -5.49
N VAL A 137 7.21 9.95 -4.43
CA VAL A 137 7.32 9.03 -3.29
C VAL A 137 5.97 8.94 -2.56
N HIS A 138 5.28 10.06 -2.37
CA HIS A 138 3.99 10.08 -1.70
C HIS A 138 2.94 9.31 -2.50
N LEU A 139 2.89 9.53 -3.82
CA LEU A 139 2.01 8.81 -4.72
C LEU A 139 2.33 7.31 -4.74
N PHE A 140 3.62 6.95 -4.68
CA PHE A 140 4.05 5.57 -4.58
C PHE A 140 3.56 4.91 -3.29
N LEU A 141 3.73 5.57 -2.14
CA LEU A 141 3.24 5.08 -0.84
C LEU A 141 1.72 4.96 -0.79
N LEU A 142 0.99 5.93 -1.36
CA LEU A 142 -0.46 5.85 -1.50
C LEU A 142 -0.88 4.62 -2.31
N THR A 143 -0.24 4.39 -3.45
CA THR A 143 -0.52 3.24 -4.32
C THR A 143 -0.20 1.91 -3.62
N PHE A 144 0.87 1.89 -2.81
CA PHE A 144 1.24 0.73 -2.00
C PHE A 144 0.26 0.48 -0.84
N SER A 145 -0.25 1.52 -0.19
CA SER A 145 -1.30 1.36 0.83
C SER A 145 -2.59 0.79 0.23
N TYR A 146 -2.96 1.27 -0.96
CA TYR A 146 -4.10 0.78 -1.71
C TYR A 146 -3.99 -0.71 -2.05
N SER A 147 -2.83 -1.17 -2.53
CA SER A 147 -2.62 -2.60 -2.79
C SER A 147 -2.68 -3.43 -1.49
N GLY A 148 -2.17 -2.90 -0.38
CA GLY A 148 -2.31 -3.50 0.95
C GLY A 148 -3.78 -3.70 1.35
N PHE A 149 -4.62 -2.68 1.18
CA PHE A 149 -6.05 -2.78 1.46
C PHE A 149 -6.76 -3.77 0.55
N ILE A 150 -6.47 -3.80 -0.75
CA ILE A 150 -7.05 -4.80 -1.67
C ILE A 150 -6.76 -6.22 -1.17
N LEU A 151 -5.52 -6.51 -0.77
CA LEU A 151 -5.13 -7.84 -0.28
C LEU A 151 -5.86 -8.22 1.02
N LEU A 152 -6.14 -7.25 1.89
CA LEU A 152 -6.94 -7.47 3.10
C LEU A 152 -8.40 -7.78 2.76
N PHE A 153 -9.01 -7.03 1.83
CA PHE A 153 -10.41 -7.22 1.45
C PHE A 153 -10.66 -8.46 0.58
N LEU A 154 -9.68 -8.93 -0.19
CA LEU A 154 -9.78 -10.17 -0.95
C LEU A 154 -10.07 -11.39 -0.05
N ASN A 155 -9.60 -11.41 1.20
CA ASN A 155 -9.90 -12.50 2.14
C ASN A 155 -11.31 -12.46 2.71
N ILE A 156 -11.94 -11.28 2.81
CA ILE A 156 -13.32 -11.16 3.31
C ILE A 156 -14.30 -11.83 2.34
N LYS A 157 -13.93 -11.96 1.06
CA LYS A 157 -14.74 -12.60 0.01
C LYS A 157 -14.61 -14.13 -0.04
N LEU A 158 -13.63 -14.71 0.68
CA LEU A 158 -13.33 -16.15 0.70
C LEU A 158 -13.88 -16.86 1.95
N SER A 159 -14.46 -16.11 2.90
CA SER A 159 -15.17 -16.64 4.08
C SER A 159 -16.68 -16.58 3.88
#